data_AF-A0A0G1DT72-F1
#
_entry.id   AF-A0A0G1DT72-F1
#
_cell.length_a   1.000
_cell.length_b   1.000
_cell.length_c   1.000
_cell.angle_alpha   90.00
_cell.angle_beta   90.00
_cell.angle_gamma   90.00
#
_symmetry.space_group_name_H-M   'P 1'
#
loop_
_entity.id
_entity.type
_entity.pdbx_description
1 polymer ?
#
loop_
_entity_poly.entity_id
_entity_poly.type
_entity_poly.pdbx_seq_one_letter_code
_entity_poly.pdbx_strand_id
1 'polypeptide(L)'
;MNNKLKSSFRANRMNKKNGGFAVILAATIVISISLIIISSLGMLAINENKIAKNAVKSAQAYYAAESGIQDTLYRIIKNKNYEASNSISVGSGNVEISVTDDNGKKIIRTEGEESNRFRNLEVALNVSADSVSFYYGVQVGEGGLSMSNNSLVTGSVHSNGPVQGGSGAIITGDAWVASSPANVNQESIINDSDFIFGQSGSAIDAAQSFTPSSTERLTRISLNLKKFGSPPNRTIRVLTDNGGKPSRNLVASGASGTLQTGQISQSSFDWINISLSAPPMLQAGTKYWIAIDSSTDSNDYLIWAKDSSDSYAGGEGQYSPNWNASTPQWYSAGGDFGFKAWLGGNFNSLSSVAVGGNAHANTITGCSISGDAYYQSISGSTVLGTQYPGSQDPGVEEMPISDANISDWKSWAQAGGTISENYTITNGAIASLGPKKIDGDLNVSNNADLTITGTVYVTGNIVISNGAKLRLGGNYGSLSGIVLADGSINITNNSVFYGNGAGTYLLFLSNKTGTAITIGNNANTVIFYASRGNVNISNNAILKEVTGYQITLSNGAQIIYESGLASAKFSSGSGAGWAIESWKEVE
;
A
#
# COMPACT_ATOMS: atom_id res chain seq x y z
N MET A 1 38.25 54.10 -58.33
CA MET A 1 38.25 54.50 -59.76
C MET A 1 37.38 53.51 -60.55
N ASN A 2 36.60 53.99 -61.54
CA ASN A 2 35.40 53.45 -62.28
C ASN A 2 35.58 52.17 -63.17
N ASN A 3 34.61 51.49 -63.89
CA ASN A 3 33.55 51.90 -64.89
C ASN A 3 32.55 50.76 -65.41
N LYS A 4 31.56 51.07 -66.32
CA LYS A 4 30.29 50.37 -66.86
C LYS A 4 30.25 49.79 -68.35
N LEU A 5 29.15 49.08 -68.86
CA LEU A 5 28.26 49.30 -70.13
C LEU A 5 27.35 48.14 -70.80
N LYS A 6 26.51 48.38 -71.90
CA LYS A 6 25.13 47.86 -72.45
C LYS A 6 24.92 47.21 -73.94
N SER A 7 23.70 46.68 -74.37
CA SER A 7 22.79 46.89 -75.65
C SER A 7 22.09 45.72 -76.55
N SER A 8 21.22 45.97 -77.63
CA SER A 8 19.97 45.26 -78.26
C SER A 8 19.71 45.07 -79.87
N PHE A 9 18.63 44.40 -80.49
CA PHE A 9 17.95 44.56 -81.91
C PHE A 9 16.63 43.70 -82.40
N ARG A 10 16.07 43.77 -83.69
CA ARG A 10 14.63 43.57 -84.33
C ARG A 10 14.36 42.57 -85.59
N ALA A 11 13.12 42.37 -86.19
CA ALA A 11 12.64 41.30 -87.23
C ALA A 11 11.50 41.60 -88.35
N ASN A 12 11.06 40.62 -89.24
CA ASN A 12 9.93 40.64 -90.30
C ASN A 12 9.28 39.23 -90.76
N ARG A 13 8.16 39.11 -91.57
CA ARG A 13 7.23 37.89 -91.77
C ARG A 13 6.75 37.43 -93.21
N MET A 14 6.28 36.16 -93.42
CA MET A 14 5.54 35.55 -94.61
C MET A 14 4.58 34.34 -94.26
N ASN A 15 3.70 33.86 -95.18
CA ASN A 15 2.52 32.96 -95.00
C ASN A 15 2.64 31.52 -95.64
N LYS A 16 2.08 30.40 -95.07
CA LYS A 16 1.98 29.05 -95.73
C LYS A 16 0.94 28.03 -95.13
N LYS A 17 0.44 27.13 -96.01
CA LYS A 17 -0.59 26.07 -95.85
C LYS A 17 -0.17 24.82 -95.01
N ASN A 18 -0.35 24.83 -93.68
CA ASN A 18 -0.11 23.64 -92.80
C ASN A 18 -1.21 23.39 -91.73
N GLY A 19 -2.42 23.94 -91.87
CA GLY A 19 -3.43 23.94 -90.81
C GLY A 19 -3.90 22.54 -90.34
N GLY A 20 -4.20 21.61 -91.25
CA GLY A 20 -4.76 20.30 -90.89
C GLY A 20 -3.79 19.36 -90.15
N PHE A 21 -2.54 19.26 -90.63
CA PHE A 21 -1.49 18.49 -89.95
C PHE A 21 -1.12 19.11 -88.58
N ALA A 22 -1.11 20.44 -88.48
CA ALA A 22 -0.87 21.14 -87.22
C ALA A 22 -1.98 20.86 -86.19
N VAL A 23 -3.25 20.76 -86.63
CA VAL A 23 -4.39 20.44 -85.74
C VAL A 23 -4.33 18.99 -85.25
N ILE A 24 -4.01 18.03 -86.11
CA ILE A 24 -3.88 16.62 -85.70
C ILE A 24 -2.68 16.43 -84.77
N LEU A 25 -1.53 17.03 -85.09
CA LEU A 25 -0.34 16.96 -84.23
C LEU A 25 -0.60 17.61 -82.87
N ALA A 26 -1.24 18.79 -82.83
CA ALA A 26 -1.63 19.44 -81.60
C ALA A 26 -2.63 18.60 -80.80
N ALA A 27 -3.63 17.99 -81.44
CA ALA A 27 -4.58 17.11 -80.79
C ALA A 27 -3.90 15.86 -80.19
N THR A 28 -2.98 15.22 -80.92
CA THR A 28 -2.23 14.05 -80.43
C THR A 28 -1.31 14.43 -79.26
N ILE A 29 -0.65 15.59 -79.31
CA ILE A 29 0.17 16.09 -78.21
C ILE A 29 -0.71 16.36 -76.97
N VAL A 30 -1.85 17.02 -77.14
CA VAL A 30 -2.79 17.29 -76.04
C VAL A 30 -3.32 15.99 -75.43
N ILE A 31 -3.69 15.00 -76.24
CA ILE A 31 -4.13 13.68 -75.76
C ILE A 31 -2.99 12.96 -75.03
N SER A 32 -1.76 13.01 -75.55
CA SER A 32 -0.60 12.37 -74.94
C SER A 32 -0.25 13.01 -73.59
N ILE A 33 -0.25 14.34 -73.50
CA ILE A 33 -0.06 15.08 -72.25
C ILE A 33 -1.19 14.74 -71.26
N SER A 34 -2.44 14.67 -71.74
CA SER A 34 -3.59 14.30 -70.92
C SER A 34 -3.46 12.89 -70.35
N LEU A 35 -2.99 11.91 -71.13
CA LEU A 35 -2.75 10.54 -70.67
C LEU A 35 -1.63 10.45 -69.63
N ILE A 36 -0.57 11.24 -69.78
CA ILE A 36 0.52 11.33 -68.80
C ILE A 36 0.01 11.93 -67.46
N ILE A 37 -0.85 12.95 -67.54
CA ILE A 37 -1.47 13.54 -66.35
C ILE A 37 -2.44 12.55 -65.68
N ILE A 38 -3.28 11.85 -66.45
CA ILE A 38 -4.22 10.85 -65.91
C ILE A 38 -3.47 9.68 -65.25
N SER A 39 -2.41 9.17 -65.89
CA SER A 39 -1.62 8.06 -65.33
C SER A 39 -0.84 8.45 -64.07
N SER A 40 -0.28 9.66 -64.02
CA SER A 40 0.41 10.17 -62.83
C SER A 40 -0.54 10.39 -61.66
N LEU A 41 -1.73 10.98 -61.89
CA LEU A 41 -2.78 11.09 -60.87
C LEU A 41 -3.31 9.72 -60.44
N GLY A 42 -3.46 8.77 -61.37
CA GLY A 42 -3.88 7.40 -61.06
C GLY A 42 -2.88 6.65 -60.17
N MET A 43 -1.58 6.83 -60.40
CA MET A 43 -0.53 6.22 -59.57
C MET A 43 -0.52 6.80 -58.15
N LEU A 44 -0.68 8.13 -58.01
CA LEU A 44 -0.80 8.79 -56.72
C LEU A 44 -2.03 8.27 -55.95
N ALA A 45 -3.19 8.17 -56.60
CA ALA A 45 -4.41 7.65 -55.99
C ALA A 45 -4.27 6.18 -55.54
N ILE A 46 -3.57 5.33 -56.30
CA ILE A 46 -3.30 3.94 -55.90
C ILE A 46 -2.38 3.89 -54.67
N ASN A 47 -1.34 4.73 -54.64
CA ASN A 47 -0.42 4.81 -53.51
C ASN A 47 -1.12 5.32 -52.25
N GLU A 48 -1.93 6.37 -52.36
CA GLU A 48 -2.78 6.86 -51.26
C GLU A 48 -3.73 5.77 -50.76
N ASN A 49 -4.38 5.02 -51.66
CA ASN A 49 -5.27 3.92 -51.28
C ASN A 49 -4.52 2.79 -50.57
N LYS A 50 -3.30 2.45 -51.02
CA LYS A 50 -2.45 1.46 -50.33
C LYS A 50 -2.03 1.93 -48.94
N ILE A 51 -1.64 3.19 -48.79
CA ILE A 51 -1.27 3.78 -47.49
C ILE A 51 -2.48 3.77 -46.55
N ALA A 52 -3.65 4.23 -47.03
CA ALA A 52 -4.88 4.24 -46.26
C ALA A 52 -5.30 2.82 -45.83
N LYS A 53 -5.26 1.84 -46.74
CA LYS A 53 -5.54 0.43 -46.41
C LYS A 53 -4.54 -0.15 -45.41
N ASN A 54 -3.26 0.21 -45.53
CA ASN A 54 -2.25 -0.27 -44.60
C ASN A 54 -2.46 0.35 -43.20
N ALA A 55 -2.83 1.62 -43.12
CA ALA A 55 -3.18 2.29 -41.87
C ALA A 55 -4.43 1.66 -41.22
N VAL A 56 -5.48 1.37 -41.99
CA VAL A 56 -6.69 0.71 -41.48
C VAL A 56 -6.38 -0.69 -40.95
N LYS A 57 -5.66 -1.52 -41.73
CA LYS A 57 -5.29 -2.89 -41.31
C LYS A 57 -4.39 -2.89 -40.08
N SER A 58 -3.45 -1.95 -40.03
CA SER A 58 -2.60 -1.76 -38.85
C SER A 58 -3.40 -1.34 -37.62
N ALA A 59 -4.41 -0.49 -37.76
CA ALA A 59 -5.29 -0.12 -36.65
C ALA A 59 -6.14 -1.32 -36.20
N GLN A 60 -6.65 -2.12 -37.14
CA GLN A 60 -7.40 -3.35 -36.83
C GLN A 60 -6.53 -4.36 -36.05
N ALA A 61 -5.29 -4.60 -36.46
CA ALA A 61 -4.33 -5.43 -35.73
C ALA A 61 -4.08 -4.88 -34.30
N TYR A 62 -3.94 -3.56 -34.16
CA TYR A 62 -3.77 -2.92 -32.85
C TYR A 62 -4.99 -3.12 -31.94
N TYR A 63 -6.21 -2.93 -32.46
CA TYR A 63 -7.43 -3.16 -31.69
C TYR A 63 -7.62 -4.63 -31.29
N ALA A 64 -7.17 -5.58 -32.13
CA ALA A 64 -7.17 -6.99 -31.79
C ALA A 64 -6.20 -7.27 -30.63
N ALA A 65 -4.97 -6.74 -30.69
CA ALA A 65 -3.98 -6.85 -29.61
C ALA A 65 -4.52 -6.27 -28.29
N GLU A 66 -5.05 -5.05 -28.33
CA GLU A 66 -5.60 -4.35 -27.16
C GLU A 66 -6.78 -5.11 -26.55
N SER A 67 -7.64 -5.71 -27.37
CA SER A 67 -8.74 -6.56 -26.88
C SER A 67 -8.23 -7.81 -26.15
N GLY A 68 -7.15 -8.42 -26.64
CA GLY A 68 -6.48 -9.53 -25.96
C GLY A 68 -5.93 -9.12 -24.60
N ILE A 69 -5.31 -7.95 -24.51
CA ILE A 69 -4.84 -7.39 -23.23
C ILE A 69 -6.02 -7.18 -22.29
N GLN A 70 -7.09 -6.52 -22.74
CA GLN A 70 -8.21 -6.17 -21.87
C GLN A 70 -8.95 -7.39 -21.34
N ASP A 71 -9.18 -8.41 -22.17
CA ASP A 71 -9.78 -9.68 -21.72
C ASP A 71 -8.89 -10.38 -20.69
N THR A 72 -7.59 -10.50 -20.98
CA THR A 72 -6.62 -11.14 -20.08
C THR A 72 -6.47 -10.40 -18.76
N LEU A 73 -6.34 -9.08 -18.83
CA LEU A 73 -6.26 -8.19 -17.67
C LEU A 73 -7.51 -8.33 -16.80
N TYR A 74 -8.69 -8.30 -17.41
CA TYR A 74 -9.95 -8.48 -16.71
C TYR A 74 -10.03 -9.84 -16.01
N ARG A 75 -9.59 -10.93 -16.67
CA ARG A 75 -9.57 -12.27 -16.06
C ARG A 75 -8.59 -12.34 -14.90
N ILE A 76 -7.39 -11.80 -15.06
CA ILE A 76 -6.36 -11.77 -14.02
C ILE A 76 -6.82 -10.94 -12.82
N ILE A 77 -7.36 -9.73 -13.05
CA ILE A 77 -7.84 -8.84 -11.97
C ILE A 77 -9.08 -9.39 -11.28
N LYS A 78 -10.00 -10.02 -12.02
CA LYS A 78 -11.25 -10.58 -11.46
C LYS A 78 -11.14 -12.06 -11.06
N ASN A 79 -9.92 -12.61 -11.01
CA ASN A 79 -9.65 -13.99 -10.63
C ASN A 79 -10.53 -15.00 -11.39
N LYS A 80 -10.69 -14.80 -12.71
CA LYS A 80 -11.36 -15.75 -13.60
C LYS A 80 -10.32 -16.71 -14.19
N ASN A 81 -10.76 -17.92 -14.55
CA ASN A 81 -9.92 -18.86 -15.28
C ASN A 81 -9.43 -18.23 -16.60
N TYR A 82 -8.13 -18.35 -16.84
CA TYR A 82 -7.44 -17.95 -18.07
C TYR A 82 -6.39 -19.00 -18.41
N GLU A 83 -6.00 -19.07 -19.68
CA GLU A 83 -4.92 -19.92 -20.16
C GLU A 83 -3.64 -19.09 -20.27
N ALA A 84 -2.49 -19.66 -19.92
CA ALA A 84 -1.21 -18.95 -20.02
C ALA A 84 -0.83 -18.63 -21.47
N SER A 85 -1.41 -19.34 -22.45
CA SER A 85 -1.36 -18.97 -23.86
C SER A 85 -2.64 -19.42 -24.55
N ASN A 86 -3.23 -18.52 -25.34
CA ASN A 86 -4.43 -18.78 -26.12
C ASN A 86 -4.54 -17.77 -27.28
N SER A 87 -5.50 -17.98 -28.17
CA SER A 87 -5.83 -17.04 -29.24
C SER A 87 -7.32 -16.68 -29.25
N ILE A 88 -7.61 -15.45 -29.70
CA ILE A 88 -8.97 -14.92 -29.78
C ILE A 88 -9.13 -14.22 -31.14
N SER A 89 -10.28 -14.38 -31.79
CA SER A 89 -10.62 -13.59 -32.98
C SER A 89 -11.43 -12.35 -32.59
N VAL A 90 -11.05 -11.19 -33.10
CA VAL A 90 -11.67 -9.89 -32.79
C VAL A 90 -12.04 -9.20 -34.10
N GLY A 91 -13.31 -9.34 -34.49
CA GLY A 91 -13.78 -8.85 -35.79
C GLY A 91 -13.10 -9.59 -36.93
N SER A 92 -12.29 -8.90 -37.73
CA SER A 92 -11.52 -9.49 -38.85
C SER A 92 -10.06 -9.80 -38.52
N GLY A 93 -9.57 -9.37 -37.35
CA GLY A 93 -8.21 -9.68 -36.88
C GLY A 93 -8.19 -10.84 -35.88
N ASN A 94 -7.01 -11.39 -35.66
CA ASN A 94 -6.73 -12.40 -34.63
C ASN A 94 -5.73 -11.85 -33.62
N VAL A 95 -5.77 -12.36 -32.39
CA VAL A 95 -4.78 -12.06 -31.36
C VAL A 95 -4.26 -13.35 -30.74
N GLU A 96 -2.94 -13.49 -30.65
CA GLU A 96 -2.28 -14.49 -29.82
C GLU A 96 -1.87 -13.86 -28.48
N ILE A 97 -2.11 -14.56 -27.38
CA ILE A 97 -1.88 -14.09 -26.02
C ILE A 97 -0.87 -15.01 -25.35
N SER A 98 0.05 -14.43 -24.57
CA SER A 98 0.91 -15.16 -23.66
C SER A 98 1.04 -14.43 -22.31
N VAL A 99 0.99 -15.18 -21.22
CA VAL A 99 1.13 -14.69 -19.85
C VAL A 99 2.28 -15.41 -19.17
N THR A 100 3.28 -14.65 -18.70
CA THR A 100 4.43 -15.19 -17.98
C THR A 100 4.58 -14.55 -16.61
N ASP A 101 4.99 -15.32 -15.61
CA ASP A 101 5.35 -14.80 -14.29
C ASP A 101 6.85 -14.49 -14.21
N ASP A 102 7.23 -13.28 -13.78
CA ASP A 102 8.62 -12.83 -13.59
C ASP A 102 8.77 -12.15 -12.22
N ASN A 103 9.45 -12.79 -11.26
CA ASN A 103 9.74 -12.23 -9.93
C ASN A 103 8.52 -11.61 -9.19
N GLY A 104 7.33 -12.23 -9.33
CA GLY A 104 6.08 -11.76 -8.73
C GLY A 104 5.30 -10.75 -9.58
N LYS A 105 5.76 -10.47 -10.80
CA LYS A 105 5.04 -9.70 -11.83
C LYS A 105 4.38 -10.64 -12.82
N LYS A 106 3.22 -10.24 -13.35
CA LYS A 106 2.60 -10.90 -14.51
C LYS A 106 2.85 -10.08 -15.76
N ILE A 107 3.51 -10.67 -16.74
CA ILE A 107 3.74 -10.05 -18.05
C ILE A 107 2.74 -10.66 -19.03
N ILE A 108 1.85 -9.83 -19.56
CA ILE A 108 0.90 -10.17 -20.62
C ILE A 108 1.49 -9.65 -21.93
N ARG A 109 1.66 -10.52 -22.91
CA ARG A 109 2.02 -10.16 -24.28
C ARG A 109 0.92 -10.57 -25.23
N THR A 110 0.59 -9.69 -26.17
CA THR A 110 -0.39 -9.96 -27.22
C THR A 110 0.15 -9.59 -28.57
N GLU A 111 0.02 -10.49 -29.54
CA GLU A 111 0.33 -10.27 -30.95
C GLU A 111 -0.97 -10.20 -31.73
N GLY A 112 -1.38 -9.00 -32.13
CA GLY A 112 -2.55 -8.77 -32.98
C GLY A 112 -2.16 -8.82 -34.47
N GLU A 113 -2.89 -9.60 -35.25
CA GLU A 113 -2.67 -9.83 -36.68
C GLU A 113 -3.92 -9.50 -37.49
N GLU A 114 -3.74 -8.73 -38.56
CA GLU A 114 -4.75 -8.55 -39.61
C GLU A 114 -4.09 -8.44 -40.99
N SER A 115 -4.32 -9.44 -41.82
CA SER A 115 -3.84 -9.52 -43.20
C SER A 115 -2.32 -9.30 -43.32
N ASN A 116 -1.52 -10.00 -42.52
CA ASN A 116 -0.06 -9.88 -42.38
C ASN A 116 0.42 -8.51 -41.87
N ARG A 117 -0.41 -7.80 -41.08
CA ARG A 117 0.03 -6.63 -40.32
C ARG A 117 -0.01 -7.03 -38.85
N PHE A 118 1.10 -6.81 -38.16
CA PHE A 118 1.28 -7.22 -36.78
C PHE A 118 1.40 -6.00 -35.86
N ARG A 119 0.81 -6.11 -34.68
CA ARG A 119 0.89 -5.14 -33.59
C ARG A 119 1.06 -5.88 -32.28
N ASN A 120 2.20 -5.68 -31.63
CA ASN A 120 2.57 -6.42 -30.44
C ASN A 120 2.50 -5.48 -29.23
N LEU A 121 1.73 -5.86 -28.23
CA LEU A 121 1.57 -5.09 -27.01
C LEU A 121 2.03 -5.90 -25.81
N GLU A 122 2.64 -5.24 -24.83
CA GLU A 122 3.09 -5.83 -23.58
C GLU A 122 2.58 -5.00 -22.40
N VAL A 123 1.97 -5.69 -21.43
CA VAL A 123 1.59 -5.14 -20.13
C VAL A 123 2.29 -5.90 -19.03
N ALA A 124 2.99 -5.17 -18.17
CA ALA A 124 3.52 -5.72 -16.93
C ALA A 124 2.61 -5.31 -15.77
N LEU A 125 2.13 -6.31 -15.04
CA LEU A 125 1.37 -6.14 -13.82
C LEU A 125 2.25 -6.45 -12.63
N ASN A 126 2.21 -5.56 -11.64
CA ASN A 126 2.83 -5.80 -10.34
C ASN A 126 1.74 -5.90 -9.27
N VAL A 127 2.03 -6.63 -8.21
CA VAL A 127 1.17 -6.63 -7.03
C VAL A 127 1.17 -5.22 -6.44
N SER A 128 0.00 -4.59 -6.36
CA SER A 128 -0.23 -3.38 -5.55
C SER A 128 -0.12 -3.77 -4.09
N ALA A 129 1.11 -4.00 -3.63
CA ALA A 129 1.40 -4.02 -2.21
C ALA A 129 1.47 -2.56 -1.78
N ASP A 130 0.41 -2.07 -1.13
CA ASP A 130 0.64 -1.15 -0.02
C ASP A 130 1.59 -1.94 0.91
N SER A 131 2.85 -1.52 0.96
CA SER A 131 3.96 -2.34 1.43
C SER A 131 3.78 -2.74 2.90
N VAL A 132 3.27 -3.95 3.15
CA VAL A 132 3.35 -4.57 4.48
C VAL A 132 4.82 -4.94 4.69
N SER A 133 5.51 -4.13 5.49
CA SER A 133 6.92 -4.31 5.84
C SER A 133 7.07 -4.49 7.35
N PHE A 134 7.77 -5.55 7.75
CA PHE A 134 8.09 -5.84 9.15
C PHE A 134 9.54 -5.46 9.45
N TYR A 135 9.75 -4.29 10.04
CA TYR A 135 11.08 -3.73 10.31
C TYR A 135 11.70 -4.19 11.63
N TYR A 136 10.89 -4.71 12.54
CA TYR A 136 11.31 -5.07 13.90
C TYR A 136 11.18 -6.57 14.14
N GLY A 137 12.00 -7.10 15.04
CA GLY A 137 11.83 -8.47 15.54
C GLY A 137 10.54 -8.63 16.33
N VAL A 138 10.17 -7.56 17.04
CA VAL A 138 8.91 -7.45 17.77
C VAL A 138 8.38 -6.04 17.59
N GLN A 139 7.15 -5.91 17.10
CA GLN A 139 6.40 -4.66 17.12
C GLN A 139 5.16 -4.85 17.99
N VAL A 140 5.00 -4.07 19.05
CA VAL A 140 3.90 -4.25 19.99
C VAL A 140 3.11 -2.97 20.21
N GLY A 141 1.80 -3.13 20.38
CA GLY A 141 0.87 -2.04 20.62
C GLY A 141 0.94 -1.49 22.05
N GLU A 142 -0.09 -0.73 22.40
CA GLU A 142 -0.19 -0.02 23.68
C GLU A 142 -0.20 -0.97 24.90
N GLY A 143 -0.52 -2.26 24.70
CA GLY A 143 -0.48 -3.27 25.74
C GLY A 143 0.94 -3.69 26.18
N GLY A 144 1.96 -3.36 25.39
CA GLY A 144 3.36 -3.52 25.75
C GLY A 144 3.92 -4.95 25.62
N LEU A 145 5.22 -5.07 25.89
CA LEU A 145 5.97 -6.33 25.84
C LEU A 145 6.34 -6.78 27.26
N SER A 146 5.89 -7.96 27.65
CA SER A 146 6.30 -8.63 28.88
C SER A 146 7.21 -9.81 28.56
N MET A 147 8.40 -9.81 29.13
CA MET A 147 9.46 -10.78 28.94
C MET A 147 9.75 -11.47 30.27
N SER A 148 9.50 -12.77 30.39
CA SER A 148 9.81 -13.52 31.60
C SER A 148 11.31 -13.86 31.70
N ASN A 149 11.70 -14.69 32.66
CA ASN A 149 13.12 -15.00 32.88
C ASN A 149 13.74 -15.71 31.68
N ASN A 150 14.94 -15.30 31.30
CA ASN A 150 15.74 -15.88 30.21
C ASN A 150 15.06 -15.85 28.82
N SER A 151 14.05 -15.00 28.60
CA SER A 151 13.49 -14.82 27.25
C SER A 151 14.42 -13.98 26.38
N LEU A 152 14.46 -14.28 25.08
CA LEU A 152 15.36 -13.64 24.12
C LEU A 152 14.59 -13.08 22.92
N VAL A 153 14.89 -11.84 22.56
CA VAL A 153 14.54 -11.27 21.25
C VAL A 153 15.85 -10.98 20.51
N THR A 154 16.12 -11.75 19.45
CA THR A 154 17.20 -11.48 18.51
C THR A 154 16.67 -10.52 17.44
N GLY A 155 16.99 -9.24 17.56
CA GLY A 155 16.48 -8.16 16.72
C GLY A 155 16.13 -6.91 17.54
N SER A 156 15.66 -5.86 16.87
CA SER A 156 15.18 -4.65 17.53
C SER A 156 13.69 -4.79 17.91
N VAL A 157 13.29 -4.08 18.96
CA VAL A 157 11.91 -4.00 19.45
C VAL A 157 11.41 -2.58 19.32
N HIS A 158 10.17 -2.44 18.81
CA HIS A 158 9.39 -1.21 18.95
C HIS A 158 8.12 -1.50 19.75
N SER A 159 7.85 -0.69 20.77
CA SER A 159 6.70 -0.84 21.66
C SER A 159 5.96 0.48 21.83
N ASN A 160 4.65 0.47 21.55
CA ASN A 160 3.73 1.56 21.90
C ASN A 160 3.27 1.50 23.37
N GLY A 161 3.70 0.48 24.11
CA GLY A 161 3.39 0.24 25.50
C GLY A 161 4.66 0.09 26.35
N PRO A 162 4.54 -0.26 27.64
CA PRO A 162 5.70 -0.54 28.47
C PRO A 162 6.42 -1.82 28.04
N VAL A 163 7.74 -1.86 28.22
CA VAL A 163 8.56 -3.06 28.07
C VAL A 163 9.10 -3.48 29.44
N GLN A 164 8.75 -4.68 29.86
CA GLN A 164 9.15 -5.23 31.15
C GLN A 164 9.83 -6.59 30.99
N GLY A 165 11.06 -6.69 31.46
CA GLY A 165 11.85 -7.92 31.51
C GLY A 165 11.87 -8.60 32.87
N GLY A 166 12.17 -9.89 32.85
CA GLY A 166 12.54 -10.71 33.99
C GLY A 166 14.06 -10.89 34.06
N SER A 167 14.51 -11.68 35.03
CA SER A 167 15.93 -11.99 35.18
C SER A 167 16.48 -12.66 33.93
N GLY A 168 17.52 -12.08 33.33
CA GLY A 168 18.15 -12.61 32.11
C GLY A 168 17.36 -12.39 30.82
N ALA A 169 16.34 -11.53 30.80
CA ALA A 169 15.68 -11.12 29.57
C ALA A 169 16.61 -10.26 28.68
N ILE A 170 16.70 -10.58 27.39
CA ILE A 170 17.65 -9.96 26.46
C ILE A 170 16.94 -9.52 25.17
N ILE A 171 17.20 -8.28 24.74
CA ILE A 171 16.94 -7.75 23.40
C ILE A 171 18.31 -7.51 22.76
N THR A 172 18.64 -8.17 21.65
CA THR A 172 19.99 -8.05 21.06
C THR A 172 20.18 -6.77 20.25
N GLY A 173 19.10 -6.21 19.70
CA GLY A 173 19.11 -4.97 18.93
C GLY A 173 18.73 -3.75 19.77
N ASP A 174 18.15 -2.76 19.11
CA ASP A 174 17.66 -1.54 19.75
C ASP A 174 16.30 -1.77 20.41
N ALA A 175 16.02 -1.01 21.47
CA ALA A 175 14.72 -0.99 22.13
C ALA A 175 14.11 0.42 22.07
N TRP A 176 12.99 0.55 21.36
CA TRP A 176 12.22 1.78 21.24
C TRP A 176 10.90 1.63 21.99
N VAL A 177 10.73 2.43 23.04
CA VAL A 177 9.53 2.45 23.88
C VAL A 177 8.88 3.81 23.72
N ALA A 178 7.83 3.85 22.92
CA ALA A 178 7.08 5.05 22.65
C ALA A 178 6.19 5.44 23.82
N SER A 179 5.96 6.73 23.98
CA SER A 179 4.94 7.24 24.89
C SER A 179 3.60 7.25 24.16
N SER A 180 2.60 6.58 24.73
CA SER A 180 1.26 6.55 24.12
C SER A 180 0.50 7.83 24.46
N PRO A 181 -0.42 8.27 23.60
CA PRO A 181 -1.28 9.40 23.89
C PRO A 181 -2.15 9.12 25.13
N ALA A 182 -2.42 10.14 25.96
CA ALA A 182 -3.34 10.00 27.08
C ALA A 182 -4.81 9.99 26.60
N ASN A 183 -5.71 10.69 27.29
CA ASN A 183 -7.12 10.77 26.87
C ASN A 183 -7.30 11.66 25.62
N VAL A 184 -8.36 11.40 24.86
CA VAL A 184 -8.83 12.35 23.82
C VAL A 184 -9.15 13.67 24.52
N ASN A 185 -8.54 14.76 24.05
CA ASN A 185 -8.78 16.08 24.61
C ASN A 185 -9.88 16.81 23.83
N GLN A 186 -9.83 16.75 22.49
CA GLN A 186 -10.81 17.35 21.58
C GLN A 186 -11.20 16.34 20.50
N GLU A 187 -12.48 16.29 20.14
CA GLU A 187 -12.98 15.44 19.07
C GLU A 187 -14.26 15.95 18.41
N SER A 188 -14.41 15.62 17.13
CA SER A 188 -15.69 15.58 16.42
C SER A 188 -15.82 14.19 15.81
N ILE A 189 -16.87 13.46 16.18
CA ILE A 189 -17.04 12.03 15.81
C ILE A 189 -18.30 11.77 14.97
N ILE A 190 -19.17 12.77 14.82
CA ILE A 190 -20.38 12.66 14.00
C ILE A 190 -19.95 12.63 12.53
N ASN A 191 -20.54 11.71 11.77
CA ASN A 191 -20.33 11.56 10.34
C ASN A 191 -21.70 11.40 9.69
N ASP A 192 -22.20 12.49 9.12
CA ASP A 192 -23.49 12.54 8.42
C ASP A 192 -23.36 12.97 6.96
N SER A 193 -22.17 13.40 6.54
CA SER A 193 -21.92 13.95 5.22
C SER A 193 -20.46 13.76 4.77
N ASP A 194 -20.27 13.74 3.45
CA ASP A 194 -18.96 13.64 2.82
C ASP A 194 -18.41 15.04 2.49
N PHE A 195 -17.16 15.32 2.87
CA PHE A 195 -16.41 16.46 2.34
C PHE A 195 -15.29 16.00 1.42
N ILE A 196 -15.45 16.27 0.12
CA ILE A 196 -14.50 15.88 -0.92
C ILE A 196 -13.47 17.00 -1.12
N PHE A 197 -12.17 16.66 -1.09
CA PHE A 197 -11.09 17.61 -1.37
C PHE A 197 -9.97 16.95 -2.19
N GLY A 198 -9.24 17.77 -2.95
CA GLY A 198 -8.19 17.31 -3.87
C GLY A 198 -8.72 16.64 -5.14
N GLN A 199 -10.02 16.68 -5.43
CA GLN A 199 -10.59 16.10 -6.66
C GLN A 199 -10.56 17.10 -7.83
N SER A 200 -11.25 18.23 -7.66
CA SER A 200 -11.40 19.29 -8.65
C SER A 200 -11.89 20.58 -7.96
N GLY A 201 -11.74 21.73 -8.60
CA GLY A 201 -12.19 23.01 -8.05
C GLY A 201 -11.25 23.59 -6.98
N SER A 202 -11.83 24.32 -6.02
CA SER A 202 -11.11 25.13 -5.03
C SER A 202 -10.89 24.45 -3.67
N ALA A 203 -11.51 23.29 -3.42
CA ALA A 203 -11.28 22.51 -2.22
C ALA A 203 -10.08 21.58 -2.46
N ILE A 204 -8.87 22.14 -2.41
CA ILE A 204 -7.63 21.38 -2.61
C ILE A 204 -7.08 20.97 -1.25
N ASP A 205 -6.97 21.93 -0.34
CA ASP A 205 -6.51 21.72 1.02
C ASP A 205 -7.69 21.79 1.99
N ALA A 206 -7.65 20.98 3.06
CA ALA A 206 -8.70 20.94 4.08
C ALA A 206 -8.09 21.11 5.46
N ALA A 207 -8.79 21.79 6.37
CA ALA A 207 -8.36 21.98 7.74
C ALA A 207 -9.52 21.96 8.74
N GLN A 208 -9.27 21.44 9.93
CA GLN A 208 -10.20 21.44 11.06
C GLN A 208 -9.59 22.19 12.24
N SER A 209 -10.32 23.13 12.83
CA SER A 209 -9.88 23.81 14.05
C SER A 209 -10.22 23.03 15.31
N PHE A 210 -9.40 23.20 16.34
CA PHE A 210 -9.65 22.67 17.68
C PHE A 210 -9.02 23.57 18.75
N THR A 211 -9.56 23.53 19.97
CA THR A 211 -9.10 24.36 21.08
C THR A 211 -8.86 23.48 22.30
N PRO A 212 -7.60 23.16 22.65
CA PRO A 212 -7.31 22.31 23.80
C PRO A 212 -7.89 22.82 25.11
N SER A 213 -8.38 21.92 25.95
CA SER A 213 -8.89 22.25 27.28
C SER A 213 -7.80 22.26 28.37
N SER A 214 -6.61 21.75 28.06
CA SER A 214 -5.46 21.67 28.97
C SER A 214 -4.15 22.01 28.25
N THR A 215 -3.19 22.59 28.97
CA THR A 215 -1.84 22.85 28.46
C THR A 215 -1.02 21.58 28.53
N GLU A 216 -0.88 20.87 27.41
CA GLU A 216 -0.24 19.55 27.32
C GLU A 216 0.37 19.30 25.93
N ARG A 217 1.20 18.25 25.80
CA ARG A 217 1.77 17.85 24.50
C ARG A 217 0.73 17.16 23.61
N LEU A 218 0.61 17.56 22.34
CA LEU A 218 -0.22 16.86 21.35
C LEU A 218 0.52 15.61 20.84
N THR A 219 0.10 14.44 21.31
CA THR A 219 0.81 13.17 21.10
C THR A 219 0.26 12.33 19.96
N ARG A 220 -1.01 12.52 19.58
CA ARG A 220 -1.62 11.88 18.41
C ARG A 220 -2.72 12.75 17.81
N ILE A 221 -2.90 12.60 16.50
CA ILE A 221 -4.07 13.06 15.76
C ILE A 221 -4.67 11.83 15.08
N SER A 222 -5.99 11.78 14.97
CA SER A 222 -6.66 10.78 14.15
C SER A 222 -7.75 11.44 13.35
N LEU A 223 -7.84 11.04 12.09
CA LEU A 223 -8.71 11.64 11.10
C LEU A 223 -9.63 10.58 10.55
N ASN A 224 -10.92 10.89 10.46
CA ASN A 224 -11.90 9.96 9.92
C ASN A 224 -12.03 10.15 8.41
N LEU A 225 -11.34 9.31 7.64
CA LEU A 225 -11.12 9.49 6.20
C LEU A 225 -11.56 8.27 5.40
N LYS A 226 -11.91 8.50 4.14
CA LYS A 226 -11.96 7.50 3.07
C LYS A 226 -11.26 8.06 1.83
N LYS A 227 -10.89 7.21 0.88
CA LYS A 227 -10.22 7.63 -0.36
C LYS A 227 -10.95 7.17 -1.62
N PHE A 228 -10.68 7.82 -2.74
CA PHE A 228 -10.99 7.33 -4.07
C PHE A 228 -9.68 7.16 -4.84
N GLY A 229 -9.50 6.00 -5.48
CA GLY A 229 -8.26 5.67 -6.19
C GLY A 229 -7.08 5.41 -5.24
N SER A 230 -5.90 5.85 -5.68
CA SER A 230 -4.60 5.68 -5.03
C SER A 230 -3.89 7.04 -4.84
N PRO A 231 -4.47 8.00 -4.10
CA PRO A 231 -3.81 9.27 -3.80
C PRO A 231 -2.43 9.04 -3.16
N PRO A 232 -1.41 9.85 -3.49
CA PRO A 232 -0.11 9.77 -2.81
C PRO A 232 -0.23 10.07 -1.31
N ASN A 233 0.76 9.63 -0.53
CA ASN A 233 0.87 10.01 0.88
C ASN A 233 0.79 11.54 1.06
N ARG A 234 0.14 12.00 2.14
CA ARG A 234 -0.07 13.43 2.41
C ARG A 234 0.68 13.88 3.66
N THR A 235 0.94 15.17 3.75
CA THR A 235 1.51 15.77 4.97
C THR A 235 0.38 16.37 5.81
N ILE A 236 0.28 15.92 7.05
CA ILE A 236 -0.56 16.53 8.07
C ILE A 236 0.25 17.56 8.82
N ARG A 237 -0.34 18.73 9.08
CA ARG A 237 0.30 19.84 9.80
C ARG A 237 -0.59 20.34 10.91
N VAL A 238 0.02 20.75 12.01
CA VAL A 238 -0.65 21.50 13.07
C VAL A 238 -0.20 22.95 12.99
N LEU A 239 -1.13 23.82 12.61
CA LEU A 239 -0.87 25.23 12.32
C LEU A 239 -1.42 26.15 13.43
N THR A 240 -0.78 27.30 13.63
CA THR A 240 -1.32 28.34 14.52
C THR A 240 -2.55 29.00 13.87
N ASP A 241 -3.47 29.50 14.70
CA ASP A 241 -4.60 30.31 14.25
C ASP A 241 -4.17 31.73 13.82
N ASN A 242 -4.89 32.31 12.86
CA ASN A 242 -4.79 33.70 12.46
C ASN A 242 -6.20 34.30 12.25
N GLY A 243 -6.90 34.56 13.34
CA GLY A 243 -8.21 35.21 13.32
C GLY A 243 -9.33 34.26 12.89
N GLY A 244 -9.32 33.02 13.39
CA GLY A 244 -10.30 32.00 13.02
C GLY A 244 -10.02 31.34 11.67
N LYS A 245 -8.77 31.37 11.21
CA LYS A 245 -8.32 30.70 9.98
C LYS A 245 -6.95 30.08 10.20
N PRO A 246 -6.60 28.97 9.51
CA PRO A 246 -5.25 28.47 9.54
C PRO A 246 -4.26 29.53 9.05
N SER A 247 -3.18 29.72 9.81
CA SER A 247 -2.02 30.46 9.34
C SER A 247 -1.17 29.61 8.37
N ARG A 248 0.12 29.93 8.23
CA ARG A 248 1.12 29.11 7.54
C ARG A 248 2.21 28.57 8.47
N ASN A 249 2.14 28.92 9.75
CA ASN A 249 3.17 28.60 10.72
C ASN A 249 2.78 27.32 11.44
N LEU A 250 3.70 26.34 11.44
CA LEU A 250 3.58 25.20 12.34
C LEU A 250 3.64 25.68 13.78
N VAL A 251 2.86 25.03 14.66
CA VAL A 251 2.89 25.32 16.11
C VAL A 251 4.26 24.99 16.75
N ALA A 252 5.01 24.08 16.13
CA ALA A 252 6.41 23.78 16.42
C ALA A 252 7.09 23.15 15.20
N SER A 253 8.42 23.14 15.13
CA SER A 253 9.17 22.66 13.96
C SER A 253 8.87 21.21 13.54
N GLY A 254 8.43 20.34 14.47
CA GLY A 254 8.02 18.95 14.19
C GLY A 254 6.53 18.69 14.32
N ALA A 255 5.68 19.74 14.29
CA ALA A 255 4.24 19.59 14.38
C ALA A 255 3.60 19.15 13.06
N SER A 256 4.22 18.17 12.40
CA SER A 256 3.77 17.56 11.16
C SER A 256 3.96 16.05 11.19
N GLY A 257 3.13 15.33 10.44
CA GLY A 257 3.17 13.87 10.28
C GLY A 257 2.81 13.47 8.85
N THR A 258 3.06 12.21 8.50
CA THR A 258 2.71 11.68 7.18
C THR A 258 1.43 10.85 7.29
N LEU A 259 0.41 11.22 6.51
CA LEU A 259 -0.76 10.40 6.27
C LEU A 259 -0.43 9.38 5.19
N GLN A 260 -0.36 8.11 5.59
CA GLN A 260 -0.13 6.99 4.69
C GLN A 260 -1.46 6.62 4.01
N THR A 261 -1.65 7.04 2.75
CA THR A 261 -2.93 6.88 2.06
C THR A 261 -3.27 5.43 1.73
N GLY A 262 -2.27 4.54 1.68
CA GLY A 262 -2.48 3.09 1.58
C GLY A 262 -3.20 2.48 2.79
N GLN A 263 -3.24 3.18 3.94
CA GLN A 263 -3.99 2.73 5.13
C GLN A 263 -5.48 3.11 5.09
N ILE A 264 -5.92 3.91 4.11
CA ILE A 264 -7.27 4.47 4.07
C ILE A 264 -8.18 3.61 3.20
N SER A 265 -9.37 3.25 3.69
CA SER A 265 -10.35 2.48 2.94
C SER A 265 -10.94 3.27 1.76
N GLN A 266 -11.25 2.54 0.68
CA GLN A 266 -12.02 3.07 -0.45
C GLN A 266 -13.54 2.92 -0.27
N SER A 267 -13.98 2.15 0.73
CA SER A 267 -15.39 1.71 0.86
C SER A 267 -16.07 2.21 2.14
N SER A 268 -15.29 2.57 3.14
CA SER A 268 -15.74 2.97 4.47
C SER A 268 -14.90 4.11 5.01
N PHE A 269 -15.48 4.87 5.93
CA PHE A 269 -14.74 5.81 6.75
C PHE A 269 -14.05 5.09 7.88
N ASP A 270 -12.75 5.31 8.01
CA ASP A 270 -11.93 4.72 9.06
C ASP A 270 -11.12 5.80 9.79
N TRP A 271 -10.89 5.58 11.09
CA TRP A 271 -10.04 6.44 11.90
C TRP A 271 -8.58 6.12 11.62
N ILE A 272 -7.91 7.05 10.95
CA ILE A 272 -6.50 6.94 10.60
C ILE A 272 -5.70 7.72 11.63
N ASN A 273 -4.83 7.04 12.37
CA ASN A 273 -3.92 7.67 13.32
C ASN A 273 -2.72 8.28 12.58
N ILE A 274 -2.28 9.43 13.06
CA ILE A 274 -1.11 10.13 12.56
C ILE A 274 -0.22 10.48 13.74
N SER A 275 0.99 9.92 13.71
CA SER A 275 2.10 10.30 14.57
C SER A 275 2.75 11.58 14.05
N LEU A 276 3.03 12.51 14.97
CA LEU A 276 3.77 13.74 14.66
C LEU A 276 5.26 13.48 14.83
N SER A 277 6.08 14.08 13.96
CA SER A 277 7.54 13.99 14.02
C SER A 277 8.11 14.53 15.35
N ALA A 278 7.51 15.58 15.90
CA ALA A 278 7.71 16.00 17.28
C ALA A 278 6.41 16.54 17.92
N PRO A 279 5.84 15.85 18.93
CA PRO A 279 4.68 16.30 19.68
C PRO A 279 4.83 17.72 20.26
N PRO A 280 4.10 18.73 19.74
CA PRO A 280 4.22 20.10 20.22
C PRO A 280 3.52 20.28 21.58
N MET A 281 4.03 21.18 22.42
CA MET A 281 3.31 21.65 23.61
C MET A 281 2.21 22.63 23.19
N LEU A 282 0.95 22.28 23.43
CA LEU A 282 -0.19 23.15 23.15
C LEU A 282 -0.68 23.83 24.42
N GLN A 283 -1.26 25.03 24.28
CA GLN A 283 -1.79 25.81 25.40
C GLN A 283 -3.30 25.67 25.50
N ALA A 284 -3.82 25.53 26.73
CA ALA A 284 -5.25 25.54 26.99
C ALA A 284 -5.90 26.83 26.46
N GLY A 285 -7.08 26.69 25.85
CA GLY A 285 -7.86 27.83 25.33
C GLY A 285 -7.31 28.47 24.06
N THR A 286 -6.21 27.98 23.50
CA THR A 286 -5.63 28.50 22.24
C THR A 286 -6.14 27.68 21.05
N LYS A 287 -6.65 28.35 20.01
CA LYS A 287 -7.12 27.67 18.78
C LYS A 287 -5.95 27.25 17.90
N TYR A 288 -6.01 26.01 17.40
CA TYR A 288 -5.05 25.42 16.47
C TYR A 288 -5.79 24.77 15.31
N TRP A 289 -5.07 24.45 14.23
CA TRP A 289 -5.63 23.87 13.01
C TRP A 289 -4.89 22.61 12.59
N ILE A 290 -5.62 21.52 12.35
CA ILE A 290 -5.10 20.34 11.68
C ILE A 290 -5.34 20.52 10.18
N ALA A 291 -4.29 20.60 9.39
CA ALA A 291 -4.39 20.84 7.94
C ALA A 291 -3.81 19.68 7.13
N ILE A 292 -4.54 19.31 6.08
CA ILE A 292 -4.13 18.36 5.05
C ILE A 292 -3.88 19.13 3.77
N ASP A 293 -2.66 19.02 3.28
CA ASP A 293 -2.19 19.56 2.01
C ASP A 293 -2.35 18.49 0.94
N SER A 294 -3.04 18.83 -0.16
CA SER A 294 -3.28 17.90 -1.26
C SER A 294 -3.03 18.55 -2.62
N SER A 295 -3.09 17.74 -3.67
CA SER A 295 -3.09 18.16 -5.06
C SER A 295 -4.42 17.77 -5.71
N THR A 296 -4.77 18.46 -6.79
CA THR A 296 -5.96 18.17 -7.59
C THR A 296 -5.73 16.96 -8.50
N ASP A 297 -6.51 15.89 -8.31
CA ASP A 297 -6.57 14.74 -9.20
C ASP A 297 -8.00 14.17 -9.21
N SER A 298 -8.62 14.07 -10.39
CA SER A 298 -9.99 13.57 -10.53
C SER A 298 -10.14 12.09 -10.21
N ASN A 299 -9.05 11.32 -10.27
CA ASN A 299 -9.02 9.88 -10.03
C ASN A 299 -8.45 9.51 -8.66
N ASP A 300 -7.71 10.42 -8.01
CA ASP A 300 -6.93 10.13 -6.81
C ASP A 300 -7.10 11.21 -5.73
N TYR A 301 -8.14 11.09 -4.90
CA TYR A 301 -8.52 12.12 -3.93
C TYR A 301 -9.02 11.56 -2.59
N LEU A 302 -9.16 12.45 -1.61
CA LEU A 302 -9.55 12.14 -0.24
C LEU A 302 -10.94 12.68 0.06
N ILE A 303 -11.62 12.00 0.98
CA ILE A 303 -12.93 12.39 1.48
C ILE A 303 -12.86 12.36 3.00
N TRP A 304 -13.16 13.49 3.63
CA TRP A 304 -13.19 13.64 5.08
C TRP A 304 -14.62 13.53 5.58
N ALA A 305 -14.85 12.70 6.60
CA ALA A 305 -16.13 12.64 7.28
C ALA A 305 -16.48 14.03 7.82
N LYS A 306 -17.72 14.46 7.62
CA LYS A 306 -18.20 15.76 8.06
C LYS A 306 -19.45 15.60 8.92
N ASP A 307 -19.51 16.41 9.96
CA ASP A 307 -20.70 16.72 10.75
C ASP A 307 -21.32 18.01 10.22
N SER A 308 -22.38 17.88 9.43
CA SER A 308 -23.09 19.03 8.84
C SER A 308 -23.82 19.89 9.87
N SER A 309 -24.00 19.39 11.10
CA SER A 309 -24.67 20.09 12.19
C SER A 309 -23.74 20.96 13.05
N ASP A 310 -22.43 20.91 12.80
CA ASP A 310 -21.42 21.73 13.50
C ASP A 310 -21.49 21.53 15.03
N SER A 311 -21.61 20.27 15.46
CA SER A 311 -21.88 19.94 16.87
C SER A 311 -20.66 20.11 17.78
N TYR A 312 -19.44 20.20 17.23
CA TYR A 312 -18.23 20.41 18.01
C TYR A 312 -18.01 21.90 18.29
N ALA A 313 -18.43 22.31 19.49
CA ALA A 313 -18.49 23.71 19.88
C ALA A 313 -17.13 24.45 19.75
N GLY A 314 -17.14 25.55 18.99
CA GLY A 314 -15.95 26.37 18.76
C GLY A 314 -14.96 25.77 17.75
N GLY A 315 -15.28 24.63 17.14
CA GLY A 315 -14.66 24.10 15.94
C GLY A 315 -15.03 24.86 14.68
N GLU A 316 -14.34 24.55 13.59
CA GLU A 316 -14.74 24.95 12.25
C GLU A 316 -13.92 24.14 11.25
N GLY A 317 -14.59 23.49 10.30
CA GLY A 317 -13.97 22.93 9.10
C GLY A 317 -13.81 24.00 8.01
N GLN A 318 -12.61 24.10 7.43
CA GLN A 318 -12.30 25.03 6.35
C GLN A 318 -11.54 24.35 5.20
N TYR A 319 -11.56 24.97 4.03
CA TYR A 319 -10.78 24.53 2.87
C TYR A 319 -10.10 25.71 2.16
N SER A 320 -9.06 25.41 1.38
CA SER A 320 -8.31 26.38 0.60
C SER A 320 -7.97 25.85 -0.80
N PRO A 321 -7.91 26.72 -1.83
CA PRO A 321 -7.31 26.37 -3.11
C PRO A 321 -5.78 26.24 -3.05
N ASN A 322 -5.14 26.89 -2.06
CA ASN A 322 -3.71 26.84 -1.85
C ASN A 322 -3.37 27.38 -0.45
N TRP A 323 -3.19 26.47 0.52
CA TRP A 323 -2.82 26.79 1.90
C TRP A 323 -1.44 27.45 2.01
N ASN A 324 -0.56 27.25 1.02
CA ASN A 324 0.81 27.77 1.03
C ASN A 324 0.99 29.03 0.15
N ALA A 325 -0.10 29.63 -0.32
CA ALA A 325 -0.06 30.93 -0.97
C ALA A 325 0.55 32.00 -0.04
N SER A 326 1.04 33.12 -0.61
CA SER A 326 1.56 34.23 0.19
C SER A 326 0.54 34.72 1.22
N THR A 327 -0.73 34.78 0.83
CA THR A 327 -1.89 35.05 1.69
C THR A 327 -2.99 34.02 1.42
N PRO A 328 -3.01 32.89 2.15
CA PRO A 328 -3.97 31.81 1.92
C PRO A 328 -5.41 32.27 2.13
N GLN A 329 -6.29 31.88 1.22
CA GLN A 329 -7.73 32.13 1.37
C GLN A 329 -8.40 30.88 1.87
N TRP A 330 -9.02 30.97 3.04
CA TRP A 330 -9.79 29.89 3.64
C TRP A 330 -11.28 30.20 3.61
N TYR A 331 -12.06 29.17 3.27
CA TYR A 331 -13.51 29.17 3.15
C TYR A 331 -14.09 28.11 4.08
N SER A 332 -15.27 28.38 4.66
CA SER A 332 -15.96 27.41 5.52
C SER A 332 -16.43 26.19 4.72
N ALA A 333 -16.27 25.00 5.29
CA ALA A 333 -16.78 23.74 4.76
C ALA A 333 -18.25 23.46 5.14
N GLY A 334 -18.86 24.35 5.95
CA GLY A 334 -20.23 24.22 6.44
C GLY A 334 -20.42 23.00 7.34
N GLY A 335 -19.55 22.86 8.35
CA GLY A 335 -19.57 21.78 9.34
C GLY A 335 -18.16 21.44 9.85
N ASP A 336 -18.11 20.59 10.87
CA ASP A 336 -16.86 20.10 11.45
C ASP A 336 -16.42 18.79 10.78
N PHE A 337 -15.13 18.63 10.55
CA PHE A 337 -14.57 17.38 10.07
C PHE A 337 -14.33 16.39 11.21
N GLY A 338 -14.44 15.10 10.91
CA GLY A 338 -14.21 14.02 11.87
C GLY A 338 -12.73 13.95 12.29
N PHE A 339 -12.43 14.34 13.53
CA PHE A 339 -11.07 14.36 14.06
C PHE A 339 -11.05 13.98 15.55
N LYS A 340 -9.88 13.58 16.02
CA LYS A 340 -9.55 13.44 17.43
C LYS A 340 -8.14 13.98 17.67
N ALA A 341 -7.96 14.73 18.76
CA ALA A 341 -6.68 15.27 19.20
C ALA A 341 -6.40 14.80 20.62
N TRP A 342 -5.28 14.09 20.81
CA TRP A 342 -4.86 13.56 22.10
C TRP A 342 -3.77 14.44 22.69
N LEU A 343 -4.00 14.92 23.91
CA LEU A 343 -3.03 15.71 24.65
C LEU A 343 -2.56 14.96 25.88
N GLY A 344 -1.29 15.18 26.24
CA GLY A 344 -0.58 14.45 27.27
C GLY A 344 -0.11 13.08 26.76
N GLY A 345 0.56 12.32 27.61
CA GLY A 345 0.98 10.97 27.27
C GLY A 345 1.04 10.07 28.49
N ASN A 346 0.76 8.79 28.29
CA ASN A 346 1.20 7.76 29.22
C ASN A 346 2.67 7.49 28.90
N PHE A 347 3.53 7.94 29.80
CA PHE A 347 4.97 7.72 29.69
C PHE A 347 5.28 6.26 29.98
N ASN A 348 5.69 5.55 28.95
CA ASN A 348 6.04 4.14 29.07
C ASN A 348 7.48 3.98 29.55
N SER A 349 7.76 2.81 30.11
CA SER A 349 9.06 2.50 30.67
C SER A 349 9.68 1.27 30.00
N LEU A 350 11.01 1.29 29.97
CA LEU A 350 11.84 0.14 29.68
C LEU A 350 12.43 -0.34 31.01
N SER A 351 12.12 -1.58 31.39
CA SER A 351 12.53 -2.09 32.70
C SER A 351 13.09 -3.50 32.70
N SER A 352 14.10 -3.74 33.54
CA SER A 352 14.63 -5.07 33.86
C SER A 352 15.04 -5.92 32.65
N VAL A 353 15.61 -5.29 31.62
CA VAL A 353 16.03 -5.96 30.39
C VAL A 353 17.46 -5.59 30.00
N ALA A 354 18.19 -6.53 29.41
CA ALA A 354 19.47 -6.28 28.76
C ALA A 354 19.26 -5.88 27.29
N VAL A 355 19.77 -4.72 26.89
CA VAL A 355 19.67 -4.20 25.52
C VAL A 355 21.06 -4.21 24.88
N GLY A 356 21.21 -4.94 23.79
CA GLY A 356 22.45 -5.08 23.03
C GLY A 356 22.77 -3.85 22.17
N GLY A 357 21.76 -3.13 21.70
CA GLY A 357 21.88 -1.87 20.98
C GLY A 357 21.59 -0.64 21.85
N ASN A 358 20.93 0.34 21.26
CA ASN A 358 20.51 1.58 21.91
C ASN A 358 19.15 1.43 22.59
N ALA A 359 18.94 2.16 23.68
CA ALA A 359 17.67 2.21 24.40
C ALA A 359 17.04 3.61 24.32
N HIS A 360 15.81 3.67 23.83
CA HIS A 360 15.00 4.88 23.75
C HIS A 360 13.71 4.67 24.54
N ALA A 361 13.55 5.34 25.68
CA ALA A 361 12.34 5.26 26.49
C ALA A 361 12.23 6.50 27.38
N ASN A 362 11.01 6.91 27.73
CA ASN A 362 10.84 8.02 28.68
C ASN A 362 11.52 7.71 30.03
N THR A 363 11.24 6.52 30.58
CA THR A 363 11.82 6.05 31.85
C THR A 363 12.53 4.71 31.67
N ILE A 364 13.80 4.64 32.08
CA ILE A 364 14.63 3.42 32.03
C ILE A 364 14.94 2.97 33.46
N THR A 365 14.63 1.72 33.82
CA THR A 365 14.84 1.22 35.19
C THR A 365 15.37 -0.21 35.24
N GLY A 366 16.49 -0.44 35.94
CA GLY A 366 17.02 -1.80 36.12
C GLY A 366 17.58 -2.46 34.85
N CYS A 367 17.98 -1.68 33.85
CA CYS A 367 18.44 -2.20 32.55
C CYS A 367 19.98 -2.26 32.45
N SER A 368 20.49 -3.13 31.59
CA SER A 368 21.88 -3.09 31.13
C SER A 368 21.91 -2.78 29.64
N ILE A 369 22.45 -1.63 29.25
CA ILE A 369 22.43 -1.10 27.88
C ILE A 369 23.86 -1.07 27.35
N SER A 370 24.11 -1.83 26.28
CA SER A 370 25.43 -1.90 25.65
C SER A 370 25.71 -0.70 24.74
N GLY A 371 24.69 -0.11 24.12
CA GLY A 371 24.78 1.11 23.32
C GLY A 371 24.46 2.38 24.12
N ASP A 372 23.86 3.35 23.43
CA ASP A 372 23.46 4.65 23.96
C ASP A 372 22.08 4.59 24.64
N ALA A 373 21.81 5.54 25.54
CA ALA A 373 20.54 5.66 26.27
C ALA A 373 19.92 7.05 26.12
N TYR A 374 18.68 7.12 25.65
CA TYR A 374 17.90 8.33 25.43
C TYR A 374 16.66 8.31 26.33
N TYR A 375 16.57 9.24 27.29
CA TYR A 375 15.57 9.17 28.36
C TYR A 375 15.26 10.51 29.03
N GLN A 376 14.15 10.54 29.78
CA GLN A 376 13.84 11.61 30.75
C GLN A 376 14.29 11.24 32.16
N SER A 377 14.07 9.99 32.59
CA SER A 377 14.53 9.46 33.87
C SER A 377 15.23 8.11 33.72
N ILE A 378 16.33 7.91 34.43
CA ILE A 378 17.04 6.62 34.51
C ILE A 378 17.38 6.28 35.95
N SER A 379 17.15 5.02 36.34
CA SER A 379 17.51 4.54 37.68
C SER A 379 17.93 3.07 37.66
N GLY A 380 18.84 2.67 38.57
CA GLY A 380 19.29 1.28 38.72
C GLY A 380 19.82 0.61 37.44
N SER A 381 20.24 1.38 36.44
CA SER A 381 20.62 0.89 35.11
C SER A 381 22.10 1.16 34.84
N THR A 382 22.73 0.30 34.03
CA THR A 382 24.11 0.47 33.55
C THR A 382 24.09 0.77 32.05
N VAL A 383 24.75 1.85 31.62
CA VAL A 383 24.87 2.25 30.21
C VAL A 383 26.35 2.23 29.85
N LEU A 384 26.73 1.44 28.84
CA LEU A 384 28.12 1.36 28.37
C LEU A 384 28.44 2.45 27.32
N GLY A 385 27.43 2.89 26.56
CA GLY A 385 27.55 4.02 25.62
C GLY A 385 27.29 5.38 26.28
N THR A 386 26.77 6.31 25.49
CA THR A 386 26.50 7.70 25.88
C THR A 386 25.08 7.85 26.44
N GLN A 387 24.93 8.69 27.46
CA GLN A 387 23.63 9.05 28.02
C GLN A 387 23.15 10.40 27.49
N TYR A 388 21.90 10.45 27.01
CA TYR A 388 21.25 11.64 26.47
C TYR A 388 19.99 11.98 27.30
N PRO A 389 20.15 12.57 28.51
CA PRO A 389 19.02 12.99 29.32
C PRO A 389 18.23 14.13 28.65
N GLY A 390 16.91 14.15 28.83
CA GLY A 390 16.01 15.12 28.22
C GLY A 390 15.67 14.85 26.76
N SER A 391 16.11 13.71 26.21
CA SER A 391 15.79 13.29 24.84
C SER A 391 14.30 13.08 24.65
N GLN A 392 13.80 13.48 23.48
CA GLN A 392 12.39 13.29 23.14
C GLN A 392 12.01 11.81 23.15
N ASP A 393 10.82 11.51 23.67
CA ASP A 393 10.26 10.17 23.62
C ASP A 393 10.01 9.72 22.17
N PRO A 394 10.22 8.43 21.85
CA PRO A 394 9.80 7.87 20.57
C PRO A 394 8.30 8.08 20.33
N GLY A 395 7.93 8.34 19.07
CA GLY A 395 6.54 8.35 18.65
C GLY A 395 5.97 6.92 18.56
N VAL A 396 4.65 6.79 18.68
CA VAL A 396 3.97 5.51 18.43
C VAL A 396 4.11 5.11 16.96
N GLU A 397 4.31 3.82 16.71
CA GLU A 397 4.35 3.25 15.36
C GLU A 397 3.03 2.57 15.04
N GLU A 398 2.53 2.80 13.83
CA GLU A 398 1.31 2.16 13.38
C GLU A 398 1.53 0.68 13.06
N MET A 399 0.50 -0.12 13.25
CA MET A 399 0.59 -1.56 12.98
C MET A 399 0.77 -1.83 11.47
N PRO A 400 1.61 -2.81 11.08
CA PRO A 400 2.03 -3.00 9.69
C PRO A 400 0.94 -3.50 8.74
N ILE A 401 -0.22 -3.98 9.24
CA ILE A 401 -1.34 -4.46 8.41
C ILE A 401 -2.61 -3.68 8.77
N SER A 402 -3.22 -3.03 7.77
CA SER A 402 -4.46 -2.27 7.96
C SER A 402 -5.71 -3.17 7.99
N ASP A 403 -6.80 -2.66 8.58
CA ASP A 403 -8.12 -3.33 8.55
C ASP A 403 -8.63 -3.51 7.11
N ALA A 404 -8.27 -2.59 6.20
CA ALA A 404 -8.57 -2.71 4.78
C ALA A 404 -7.88 -3.93 4.16
N ASN A 405 -6.59 -4.16 4.44
CA ASN A 405 -5.88 -5.34 3.96
C ASN A 405 -6.54 -6.64 4.48
N ILE A 406 -6.94 -6.66 5.76
CA ILE A 406 -7.64 -7.80 6.35
C ILE A 406 -8.98 -8.06 5.64
N SER A 407 -9.74 -7.01 5.36
CA SER A 407 -11.03 -7.09 4.65
C SER A 407 -10.87 -7.64 3.22
N ASP A 408 -9.85 -7.19 2.50
CA ASP A 408 -9.52 -7.68 1.15
C ASP A 408 -9.17 -9.18 1.20
N TRP A 409 -8.35 -9.59 2.17
CA TRP A 409 -7.97 -11.00 2.35
C TRP A 409 -9.15 -11.91 2.68
N LYS A 410 -10.08 -11.45 3.52
CA LYS A 410 -11.35 -12.15 3.79
C LYS A 410 -12.17 -12.33 2.51
N SER A 411 -12.27 -11.27 1.71
CA SER A 411 -13.02 -11.29 0.45
C SER A 411 -12.39 -12.26 -0.57
N TRP A 412 -11.06 -12.31 -0.67
CA TRP A 412 -10.36 -13.25 -1.56
C TRP A 412 -10.53 -14.71 -1.14
N ALA A 413 -10.45 -15.00 0.17
CA ALA A 413 -10.72 -16.33 0.68
C ALA A 413 -12.16 -16.77 0.38
N GLN A 414 -13.13 -15.87 0.55
CA GLN A 414 -14.53 -16.12 0.24
C GLN A 414 -14.79 -16.31 -1.26
N ALA A 415 -14.04 -15.63 -2.14
CA ALA A 415 -14.14 -15.81 -3.59
C ALA A 415 -13.73 -17.23 -4.04
N GLY A 416 -12.83 -17.89 -3.32
CA GLY A 416 -12.53 -19.32 -3.50
C GLY A 416 -13.64 -20.27 -3.04
N GLY A 417 -14.70 -19.72 -2.43
CA GLY A 417 -15.88 -20.39 -1.93
C GLY A 417 -15.82 -20.68 -0.43
N THR A 418 -16.90 -21.25 0.09
CA THR A 418 -17.11 -21.44 1.54
C THR A 418 -17.22 -22.93 1.89
N ILE A 419 -16.63 -23.32 3.01
CA ILE A 419 -16.86 -24.58 3.72
C ILE A 419 -17.73 -24.22 4.92
N SER A 420 -18.95 -24.77 5.00
CA SER A 420 -19.96 -24.36 6.00
C SER A 420 -19.87 -25.08 7.36
N GLU A 421 -18.81 -25.84 7.59
CA GLU A 421 -18.58 -26.62 8.79
C GLU A 421 -17.10 -26.57 9.20
N ASN A 422 -16.78 -27.13 10.37
CA ASN A 422 -15.40 -27.25 10.84
C ASN A 422 -14.56 -28.08 9.86
N TYR A 423 -13.37 -27.60 9.53
CA TYR A 423 -12.43 -28.32 8.70
C TYR A 423 -11.35 -28.99 9.55
N THR A 424 -11.33 -30.31 9.60
CA THR A 424 -10.42 -31.08 10.46
C THR A 424 -9.57 -32.04 9.65
N ILE A 425 -8.26 -31.98 9.87
CA ILE A 425 -7.28 -32.92 9.32
C ILE A 425 -6.49 -33.51 10.49
N THR A 426 -6.40 -34.83 10.54
CA THR A 426 -5.73 -35.53 11.63
C THR A 426 -5.11 -36.84 11.17
N ASN A 427 -4.40 -37.51 12.07
CA ASN A 427 -3.86 -38.87 11.90
C ASN A 427 -3.02 -39.06 10.63
N GLY A 428 -2.13 -38.11 10.35
CA GLY A 428 -1.22 -38.18 9.19
C GLY A 428 -1.88 -37.94 7.83
N ALA A 429 -3.15 -37.53 7.78
CA ALA A 429 -3.82 -37.22 6.53
C ALA A 429 -3.15 -36.05 5.79
N ILE A 430 -3.16 -36.12 4.46
CA ILE A 430 -2.57 -35.12 3.56
C ILE A 430 -3.71 -34.42 2.84
N ALA A 431 -3.70 -33.08 2.84
CA ALA A 431 -4.70 -32.29 2.15
C ALA A 431 -4.12 -30.97 1.61
N SER A 432 -4.86 -30.35 0.69
CA SER A 432 -4.59 -29.01 0.20
C SER A 432 -5.80 -28.11 0.44
N LEU A 433 -5.56 -26.86 0.81
CA LEU A 433 -6.61 -25.90 1.14
C LEU A 433 -6.24 -24.50 0.66
N GLY A 434 -7.17 -23.85 -0.04
CA GLY A 434 -7.09 -22.43 -0.37
C GLY A 434 -7.15 -22.13 -1.89
N PRO A 435 -7.67 -20.95 -2.28
CA PRO A 435 -8.33 -19.97 -1.43
C PRO A 435 -9.70 -20.49 -0.92
N LYS A 436 -9.99 -20.30 0.37
CA LYS A 436 -11.26 -20.77 0.99
C LYS A 436 -11.64 -20.00 2.24
N LYS A 437 -12.93 -19.74 2.43
CA LYS A 437 -13.55 -19.38 3.71
C LYS A 437 -14.05 -20.62 4.44
N ILE A 438 -13.82 -20.72 5.74
CA ILE A 438 -14.37 -21.73 6.65
C ILE A 438 -15.31 -21.04 7.64
N ASP A 439 -16.60 -21.39 7.57
CA ASP A 439 -17.64 -20.98 8.52
C ASP A 439 -17.66 -21.96 9.71
N GLY A 440 -16.56 -21.98 10.45
CA GLY A 440 -16.29 -22.90 11.54
C GLY A 440 -14.83 -22.81 12.00
N ASP A 441 -14.35 -23.85 12.67
CA ASP A 441 -12.96 -24.00 13.13
C ASP A 441 -12.08 -24.75 12.12
N LEU A 442 -10.78 -24.44 12.10
CA LEU A 442 -9.75 -25.20 11.39
C LEU A 442 -8.89 -25.98 12.40
N ASN A 443 -8.88 -27.30 12.31
CA ASN A 443 -8.10 -28.17 13.20
C ASN A 443 -7.12 -29.03 12.39
N VAL A 444 -5.82 -28.87 12.61
CA VAL A 444 -4.76 -29.69 12.00
C VAL A 444 -3.96 -30.35 13.12
N SER A 445 -3.99 -31.67 13.19
CA SER A 445 -3.42 -32.39 14.35
C SER A 445 -2.77 -33.72 13.99
N ASN A 446 -2.07 -34.32 14.96
CA ASN A 446 -1.59 -35.70 14.92
C ASN A 446 -0.86 -36.05 13.61
N ASN A 447 0.21 -35.31 13.32
CA ASN A 447 1.08 -35.46 12.15
C ASN A 447 0.44 -35.23 10.77
N ALA A 448 -0.79 -34.67 10.71
CA ALA A 448 -1.40 -34.26 9.46
C ALA A 448 -0.52 -33.27 8.66
N ASP A 449 -0.61 -33.30 7.33
CA ASP A 449 0.16 -32.44 6.43
C ASP A 449 -0.80 -31.64 5.52
N LEU A 450 -0.89 -30.32 5.76
CA LEU A 450 -1.77 -29.41 5.04
C LEU A 450 -0.96 -28.46 4.15
N THR A 451 -1.22 -28.50 2.85
CA THR A 451 -0.67 -27.55 1.88
C THR A 451 -1.63 -26.38 1.65
N ILE A 452 -1.18 -25.17 1.94
CA ILE A 452 -1.91 -23.93 1.71
C ILE A 452 -1.70 -23.49 0.27
N THR A 453 -2.76 -23.51 -0.55
CA THR A 453 -2.73 -23.18 -1.99
C THR A 453 -3.32 -21.80 -2.31
N GLY A 454 -3.88 -21.10 -1.31
CA GLY A 454 -4.42 -19.75 -1.43
C GLY A 454 -4.78 -19.18 -0.06
N THR A 455 -5.24 -17.93 0.01
CA THR A 455 -5.66 -17.29 1.28
C THR A 455 -6.76 -18.10 1.97
N VAL A 456 -6.55 -18.44 3.24
CA VAL A 456 -7.53 -19.16 4.07
C VAL A 456 -8.08 -18.23 5.13
N TYR A 457 -9.41 -18.13 5.21
CA TYR A 457 -10.11 -17.34 6.21
C TYR A 457 -11.02 -18.23 7.06
N VAL A 458 -10.80 -18.23 8.37
CA VAL A 458 -11.55 -19.01 9.36
C VAL A 458 -12.36 -18.06 10.24
N THR A 459 -13.68 -18.25 10.30
CA THR A 459 -14.53 -17.42 11.19
C THR A 459 -14.40 -17.83 12.66
N GLY A 460 -14.12 -19.10 12.92
CA GLY A 460 -13.82 -19.65 14.24
C GLY A 460 -12.33 -19.63 14.58
N ASN A 461 -11.92 -20.63 15.35
CA ASN A 461 -10.56 -20.79 15.84
C ASN A 461 -9.70 -21.63 14.89
N ILE A 462 -8.39 -21.41 14.94
CA ILE A 462 -7.39 -22.27 14.30
C ILE A 462 -6.62 -23.00 15.39
N VAL A 463 -6.56 -24.33 15.29
CA VAL A 463 -5.79 -25.18 16.20
C VAL A 463 -4.84 -26.05 15.39
N ILE A 464 -3.54 -25.91 15.65
CA ILE A 464 -2.48 -26.70 15.03
C ILE A 464 -1.70 -27.38 16.14
N SER A 465 -1.63 -28.72 16.13
CA SER A 465 -1.06 -29.47 17.25
C SER A 465 -0.44 -30.80 16.86
N ASN A 466 0.31 -31.38 17.80
CA ASN A 466 0.79 -32.77 17.79
C ASN A 466 1.49 -33.18 16.48
N GLY A 467 2.57 -32.48 16.12
CA GLY A 467 3.39 -32.82 14.95
C GLY A 467 2.79 -32.43 13.61
N ALA A 468 1.66 -31.69 13.60
CA ALA A 468 1.05 -31.19 12.38
C ALA A 468 2.02 -30.36 11.54
N LYS A 469 1.88 -30.47 10.21
CA LYS A 469 2.70 -29.80 9.21
C LYS A 469 1.83 -28.89 8.37
N LEU A 470 2.24 -27.63 8.23
CA LEU A 470 1.64 -26.70 7.28
C LEU A 470 2.68 -26.27 6.26
N ARG A 471 2.33 -26.32 4.98
CA ARG A 471 3.22 -26.00 3.86
C ARG A 471 2.63 -24.91 3.02
N LEU A 472 3.46 -23.98 2.57
CA LEU A 472 3.11 -23.11 1.48
C LEU A 472 3.10 -23.92 0.17
N GLY A 473 2.07 -23.75 -0.65
CA GLY A 473 1.96 -24.41 -1.94
C GLY A 473 2.97 -23.87 -2.96
N GLY A 474 3.40 -24.71 -3.90
CA GLY A 474 4.35 -24.31 -4.94
C GLY A 474 3.86 -23.17 -5.84
N ASN A 475 2.54 -22.96 -5.91
CA ASN A 475 1.92 -21.87 -6.66
C ASN A 475 2.27 -20.46 -6.14
N TYR A 476 2.82 -20.36 -4.93
CA TYR A 476 3.27 -19.09 -4.37
C TYR A 476 4.62 -18.62 -4.92
N GLY A 477 5.45 -19.50 -5.49
CA GLY A 477 6.79 -19.14 -5.95
C GLY A 477 7.60 -18.45 -4.83
N SER A 478 7.99 -17.20 -5.07
CA SER A 478 8.72 -16.33 -4.13
C SER A 478 7.84 -15.48 -3.20
N LEU A 479 6.52 -15.66 -3.22
CA LEU A 479 5.57 -14.93 -2.38
C LEU A 479 5.26 -15.68 -1.07
N SER A 480 4.79 -14.94 -0.07
CA SER A 480 4.35 -15.47 1.24
C SER A 480 2.84 -15.74 1.28
N GLY A 481 2.40 -16.69 2.12
CA GLY A 481 0.99 -17.07 2.29
C GLY A 481 0.33 -16.46 3.52
N ILE A 482 -1.00 -16.37 3.48
CA ILE A 482 -1.81 -15.75 4.54
C ILE A 482 -2.89 -16.73 5.01
N VAL A 483 -2.95 -16.93 6.32
CA VAL A 483 -3.99 -17.69 7.01
C VAL A 483 -4.54 -16.80 8.13
N LEU A 484 -5.83 -16.46 8.08
CA LEU A 484 -6.44 -15.56 9.05
C LEU A 484 -7.65 -16.16 9.77
N ALA A 485 -7.85 -15.72 11.01
CA ALA A 485 -8.94 -16.13 11.89
C ALA A 485 -9.64 -14.92 12.54
N ASP A 486 -10.96 -14.96 12.65
CA ASP A 486 -11.69 -14.07 13.57
C ASP A 486 -11.68 -14.60 15.01
N GLY A 487 -11.45 -15.90 15.20
CA GLY A 487 -11.20 -16.53 16.49
C GLY A 487 -9.72 -16.56 16.88
N SER A 488 -9.43 -17.37 17.89
CA SER A 488 -8.07 -17.56 18.40
C SER A 488 -7.24 -18.51 17.52
N ILE A 489 -5.93 -18.33 17.54
CA ILE A 489 -4.97 -19.22 16.87
C ILE A 489 -4.11 -19.88 17.95
N ASN A 490 -4.19 -21.20 18.04
CA ASN A 490 -3.47 -21.99 19.05
C ASN A 490 -2.54 -22.98 18.36
N ILE A 491 -1.23 -22.81 18.54
CA ILE A 491 -0.21 -23.64 17.93
C ILE A 491 0.60 -24.30 19.02
N THR A 492 0.56 -25.63 19.07
CA THR A 492 1.15 -26.42 20.15
C THR A 492 1.87 -27.66 19.64
N ASN A 493 2.65 -28.29 20.51
CA ASN A 493 3.19 -29.64 20.37
C ASN A 493 3.87 -29.95 19.03
N ASN A 494 5.08 -29.40 18.82
CA ASN A 494 5.99 -29.73 17.72
C ASN A 494 5.39 -29.54 16.31
N SER A 495 4.54 -28.52 16.15
CA SER A 495 3.99 -28.16 14.84
C SER A 495 5.07 -27.55 13.94
N VAL A 496 5.10 -27.94 12.66
CA VAL A 496 6.16 -27.56 11.71
C VAL A 496 5.58 -26.80 10.52
N PHE A 497 6.23 -25.70 10.14
CA PHE A 497 5.80 -24.84 9.05
C PHE A 497 6.85 -24.83 7.95
N TYR A 498 6.43 -24.79 6.69
CA TYR A 498 7.33 -24.80 5.54
C TYR A 498 6.97 -23.67 4.56
N GLY A 499 7.94 -22.82 4.23
CA GLY A 499 7.90 -21.94 3.06
C GLY A 499 8.43 -22.65 1.80
N ASN A 500 8.52 -21.91 0.69
CA ASN A 500 9.07 -22.37 -0.60
C ASN A 500 10.57 -22.06 -0.77
N GLY A 501 11.19 -21.36 0.19
CA GLY A 501 12.58 -20.93 0.14
C GLY A 501 12.83 -19.75 1.09
N ALA A 502 14.05 -19.21 1.05
CA ALA A 502 14.40 -18.01 1.82
C ALA A 502 13.48 -16.83 1.43
N GLY A 503 13.02 -16.07 2.43
CA GLY A 503 12.13 -14.92 2.20
C GLY A 503 10.66 -15.26 1.95
N THR A 504 10.26 -16.53 2.04
CA THR A 504 8.85 -16.96 1.93
C THR A 504 8.33 -17.47 3.26
N TYR A 505 7.16 -16.98 3.68
CA TYR A 505 6.63 -17.23 5.00
C TYR A 505 5.14 -17.56 4.97
N LEU A 506 4.65 -18.18 6.04
CA LEU A 506 3.24 -18.20 6.38
C LEU A 506 2.99 -17.11 7.42
N LEU A 507 2.02 -16.24 7.14
CA LEU A 507 1.49 -15.26 8.09
C LEU A 507 0.21 -15.79 8.71
N PHE A 508 0.20 -15.89 10.04
CA PHE A 508 -0.99 -16.19 10.83
C PHE A 508 -1.53 -14.90 11.44
N LEU A 509 -2.74 -14.53 11.07
CA LEU A 509 -3.39 -13.32 11.53
C LEU A 509 -4.65 -13.65 12.34
N SER A 510 -4.74 -13.12 13.57
CA SER A 510 -5.98 -13.16 14.35
C SER A 510 -6.56 -11.77 14.51
N ASN A 511 -7.84 -11.61 14.21
CA ASN A 511 -8.59 -10.36 14.41
C ASN A 511 -9.31 -10.33 15.79
N LYS A 512 -9.02 -11.31 16.65
CA LYS A 512 -9.62 -11.45 17.98
C LYS A 512 -9.04 -10.44 18.98
N THR A 513 -9.87 -9.91 19.88
CA THR A 513 -9.44 -9.16 21.07
C THR A 513 -9.22 -10.07 22.28
N GLY A 514 -8.41 -9.62 23.24
CA GLY A 514 -8.01 -10.47 24.38
C GLY A 514 -7.02 -11.53 23.94
N THR A 515 -7.07 -12.76 24.45
CA THR A 515 -6.13 -13.81 24.03
C THR A 515 -6.41 -14.26 22.60
N ALA A 516 -5.57 -13.81 21.66
CA ALA A 516 -5.76 -14.00 20.23
C ALA A 516 -4.85 -15.11 19.69
N ILE A 517 -3.58 -15.12 20.09
CA ILE A 517 -2.60 -16.10 19.61
C ILE A 517 -1.88 -16.71 20.80
N THR A 518 -1.87 -18.05 20.85
CA THR A 518 -1.10 -18.80 21.84
C THR A 518 -0.16 -19.77 21.12
N ILE A 519 1.12 -19.66 21.41
CA ILE A 519 2.19 -20.46 20.81
C ILE A 519 2.91 -21.21 21.92
N GLY A 520 3.05 -22.52 21.76
CA GLY A 520 3.74 -23.38 22.70
C GLY A 520 4.49 -24.53 22.04
N ASN A 521 5.56 -24.97 22.69
CA ASN A 521 6.22 -26.26 22.47
C ASN A 521 6.74 -26.45 21.04
N ASN A 522 7.90 -25.85 20.75
CA ASN A 522 8.71 -26.05 19.54
C ASN A 522 8.00 -25.77 18.20
N ALA A 523 7.23 -24.67 18.12
CA ALA A 523 6.80 -24.14 16.83
C ALA A 523 7.98 -23.40 16.15
N ASN A 524 8.18 -23.64 14.85
CA ASN A 524 9.27 -23.04 14.07
C ASN A 524 8.73 -22.30 12.84
N THR A 525 9.38 -21.20 12.43
CA THR A 525 9.21 -20.52 11.13
C THR A 525 7.82 -20.01 10.77
N VAL A 526 7.32 -18.99 11.48
CA VAL A 526 6.04 -18.32 11.17
C VAL A 526 6.06 -16.86 11.60
N ILE A 527 5.26 -16.04 10.90
CA ILE A 527 4.96 -14.65 11.25
C ILE A 527 3.59 -14.64 11.94
N PHE A 528 3.47 -13.95 13.07
CA PHE A 528 2.21 -13.85 13.82
C PHE A 528 1.76 -12.40 13.95
N TYR A 529 0.48 -12.17 13.70
CA TYR A 529 -0.10 -10.84 13.75
C TYR A 529 -1.43 -10.83 14.51
N ALA A 530 -1.53 -10.01 15.57
CA ALA A 530 -2.75 -9.78 16.31
C ALA A 530 -2.85 -8.31 16.78
N SER A 531 -3.10 -7.37 15.86
CA SER A 531 -3.13 -5.92 16.15
C SER A 531 -4.06 -5.51 17.30
N ARG A 532 -5.09 -6.29 17.58
CA ARG A 532 -6.11 -6.01 18.62
C ARG A 532 -6.07 -6.99 19.80
N GLY A 533 -5.14 -7.94 19.77
CA GLY A 533 -5.12 -9.09 20.67
C GLY A 533 -3.76 -9.37 21.29
N ASN A 534 -3.78 -10.19 22.32
CA ASN A 534 -2.62 -10.62 23.08
C ASN A 534 -2.01 -11.86 22.41
N VAL A 535 -0.69 -11.84 22.28
CA VAL A 535 0.11 -12.97 21.80
C VAL A 535 0.91 -13.54 22.97
N ASN A 536 0.64 -14.80 23.31
CA ASN A 536 1.31 -15.52 24.39
C ASN A 536 2.26 -16.57 23.80
N ILE A 537 3.54 -16.46 24.11
CA ILE A 537 4.58 -17.34 23.58
C ILE A 537 5.24 -18.09 24.73
N SER A 538 5.29 -19.40 24.61
CA SER A 538 5.82 -20.29 25.65
C SER A 538 6.68 -21.42 25.07
N ASN A 539 7.56 -21.98 25.90
CA ASN A 539 8.27 -23.24 25.65
C ASN A 539 9.01 -23.35 24.30
N ASN A 540 10.24 -22.84 24.22
CA ASN A 540 11.19 -23.05 23.09
C ASN A 540 10.62 -22.75 21.69
N ALA A 541 9.59 -21.90 21.58
CA ALA A 541 9.16 -21.39 20.29
C ALA A 541 10.27 -20.55 19.68
N ILE A 542 10.51 -20.69 18.37
CA ILE A 542 11.44 -19.88 17.60
C ILE A 542 10.65 -19.24 16.46
N LEU A 543 10.39 -17.95 16.61
CA LEU A 543 9.53 -17.18 15.70
C LEU A 543 10.35 -16.23 14.84
N LYS A 544 9.86 -15.92 13.64
CA LYS A 544 10.52 -15.00 12.72
C LYS A 544 10.17 -13.55 12.99
N GLU A 545 8.90 -13.30 13.33
CA GLU A 545 8.41 -11.99 13.76
C GLU A 545 7.08 -12.17 14.46
N VAL A 546 6.80 -11.25 15.38
CA VAL A 546 5.52 -11.17 16.08
C VAL A 546 5.09 -9.73 16.24
N THR A 547 3.88 -9.45 15.76
CA THR A 547 3.14 -8.23 16.03
C THR A 547 1.89 -8.52 16.86
N GLY A 548 1.64 -7.73 17.91
CA GLY A 548 0.47 -7.89 18.77
C GLY A 548 0.08 -6.61 19.51
N TYR A 549 -1.15 -6.51 20.02
CA TYR A 549 -1.53 -5.43 20.94
C TYR A 549 -0.72 -5.51 22.24
N GLN A 550 -0.57 -6.73 22.77
CA GLN A 550 0.29 -7.08 23.89
C GLN A 550 1.02 -8.39 23.56
N ILE A 551 2.29 -8.50 23.94
CA ILE A 551 3.07 -9.72 23.74
C ILE A 551 3.63 -10.17 25.08
N THR A 552 3.45 -11.46 25.41
CA THR A 552 4.01 -12.08 26.62
C THR A 552 4.92 -13.24 26.23
N LEU A 553 6.21 -13.12 26.56
CA LEU A 553 7.20 -14.20 26.45
C LEU A 553 7.32 -14.91 27.79
N SER A 554 7.00 -16.20 27.83
CA SER A 554 7.21 -17.04 29.01
C SER A 554 8.70 -17.42 29.17
N ASN A 555 9.04 -18.04 30.30
CA ASN A 555 10.43 -18.40 30.62
C ASN A 555 11.10 -19.15 29.47
N GLY A 556 12.24 -18.65 28.99
CA GLY A 556 13.04 -19.27 27.92
C GLY A 556 12.46 -19.17 26.51
N ALA A 557 11.35 -18.45 26.27
CA ALA A 557 10.84 -18.21 24.93
C ALA A 557 11.81 -17.34 24.09
N GLN A 558 11.94 -17.64 22.80
CA GLN A 558 12.87 -16.94 21.89
C GLN A 558 12.18 -16.43 20.62
N ILE A 559 12.48 -15.20 20.24
CA ILE A 559 12.11 -14.63 18.93
C ILE A 559 13.40 -14.38 18.19
N ILE A 560 13.52 -14.91 16.97
CA ILE A 560 14.71 -14.76 16.12
C ILE A 560 14.31 -14.08 14.83
N TYR A 561 14.47 -12.75 14.81
CA TYR A 561 14.23 -11.96 13.62
C TYR A 561 15.17 -12.35 12.48
N GLU A 562 14.63 -12.47 11.27
CA GLU A 562 15.38 -12.79 10.07
C GLU A 562 15.56 -11.55 9.19
N SER A 563 16.82 -11.26 8.85
CA SER A 563 17.17 -10.20 7.90
C SER A 563 16.47 -10.45 6.55
N GLY A 564 15.79 -9.42 6.03
CA GLY A 564 15.05 -9.49 4.76
C GLY A 564 13.53 -9.61 4.92
N LEU A 565 13.00 -9.77 6.14
CA LEU A 565 11.56 -9.80 6.40
C LEU A 565 10.84 -8.50 6.01
N ALA A 566 11.50 -7.35 6.19
CA ALA A 566 10.99 -6.05 5.77
C ALA A 566 10.73 -5.94 4.24
N SER A 567 11.33 -6.84 3.45
CA SER A 567 11.15 -6.95 2.00
C SER A 567 10.28 -8.14 1.58
N ALA A 568 9.68 -8.85 2.54
CA ALA A 568 8.82 -9.99 2.26
C ALA A 568 7.58 -9.52 1.49
N LYS A 569 7.30 -10.17 0.36
CA LYS A 569 6.10 -9.92 -0.43
C LYS A 569 5.06 -10.96 -0.08
N PHE A 570 3.91 -10.53 0.39
CA PHE A 570 2.78 -11.42 0.61
C PHE A 570 2.02 -11.59 -0.69
N SER A 571 1.72 -12.84 -1.05
CA SER A 571 0.82 -13.10 -2.15
C SER A 571 -0.53 -12.55 -1.73
N SER A 572 -0.98 -11.55 -2.44
CA SER A 572 -2.31 -10.99 -2.31
C SER A 572 -3.35 -11.90 -2.98
N GLY A 573 -3.31 -13.19 -2.67
CA GLY A 573 -4.08 -14.23 -3.35
C GLY A 573 -3.91 -14.23 -4.87
N SER A 574 -4.66 -15.08 -5.57
CA SER A 574 -4.77 -15.05 -7.03
C SER A 574 -5.61 -13.86 -7.56
N GLY A 575 -5.80 -12.81 -6.74
CA GLY A 575 -6.67 -11.67 -7.02
C GLY A 575 -6.13 -10.37 -6.42
N ALA A 576 -4.80 -10.25 -6.35
CA ALA A 576 -4.10 -9.02 -6.01
C ALA A 576 -4.73 -7.82 -6.73
N GLY A 577 -4.82 -6.66 -6.07
CA GLY A 577 -4.92 -5.42 -6.82
C GLY A 577 -3.70 -5.35 -7.73
N TRP A 578 -3.85 -5.68 -9.02
CA TRP A 578 -2.75 -5.58 -9.96
C TRP A 578 -2.62 -4.13 -10.36
N ALA A 579 -1.49 -3.52 -10.05
CA ALA A 579 -1.12 -2.23 -10.62
C ALA A 579 -0.47 -2.49 -11.98
N ILE A 580 -0.90 -1.73 -13.00
CA ILE A 580 -0.20 -1.70 -14.28
C ILE A 580 1.12 -0.96 -14.06
N GLU A 581 2.23 -1.70 -14.10
CA GLU A 581 3.57 -1.13 -13.96
C GLU A 581 4.01 -0.48 -15.27
N SER A 582 3.72 -1.13 -16.39
CA SER A 582 3.99 -0.59 -17.72
C SER A 582 3.02 -1.12 -18.74
N TRP A 583 2.69 -0.27 -19.72
CA TRP A 583 2.03 -0.63 -20.97
C TRP A 583 2.91 -0.09 -22.10
N LYS A 584 3.28 -0.94 -23.07
CA LYS A 584 4.08 -0.53 -24.22
C LYS A 584 3.75 -1.36 -25.46
N GLU A 585 3.92 -0.75 -26.62
CA GLU A 585 4.05 -1.47 -27.88
C GLU A 585 5.49 -2.00 -27.99
N VAL A 586 5.64 -3.26 -28.38
CA VAL A 586 6.94 -3.94 -28.52
C VAL A 586 7.15 -4.33 -29.99
N GLU A 587 8.41 -4.49 -30.39
CA GLU A 587 8.77 -4.93 -31.74
C GLU A 587 8.53 -6.42 -31.97
#